data_AF-A0A5J4U5D0-F1
#
_entry.id   AF-A0A5J4U5D0-F1
#
_cell.length_a   1.000
_cell.length_b   1.000
_cell.length_c   1.000
_cell.angle_alpha   90.00
_cell.angle_beta   90.00
_cell.angle_gamma   90.00
#
_symmetry.space_group_name_H-M   'P 1'
#
loop_
_entity.id
_entity.type
_entity.pdbx_description
1 polymer ?
#
loop_
_entity_poly.entity_id
_entity_poly.type
_entity_poly.pdbx_seq_one_letter_code
_entity_poly.pdbx_strand_id
1 'polypeptide(L)'
;MSTIGGHGEITIDAHNQTWMMELPWIHPPIPLLPAVLKKIREEQIEAMIIAPLWPGQIWYTDLVNENAKSFMVGRSNKIQEPGTSLIKMYLKLPPGKICCFLMNQRPEREEASQGRV
;
A
#
# COMPACT_ATOMS: atom_id res chain seq x y z
N MET A 1 -5.03 -15.60 -11.88
CA MET A 1 -4.73 -17.04 -11.75
C MET A 1 -4.50 -17.34 -10.29
N SER A 2 -5.08 -18.43 -9.77
CA SER A 2 -4.92 -18.85 -8.38
C SER A 2 -3.99 -20.06 -8.35
N THR A 3 -3.07 -20.10 -7.39
CA THR A 3 -2.12 -21.21 -7.24
C THR A 3 -2.47 -22.01 -5.99
N ILE A 4 -2.55 -23.33 -6.13
CA ILE A 4 -2.79 -24.23 -5.01
C ILE A 4 -1.43 -24.47 -4.32
N GLY A 5 -1.30 -24.00 -3.08
CA GLY A 5 -0.12 -24.27 -2.25
C GLY A 5 -0.05 -25.73 -1.83
N GLY A 6 1.11 -26.17 -1.32
CA GLY A 6 1.35 -27.56 -0.90
C GLY A 6 0.40 -28.10 0.19
N HIS A 7 -0.40 -27.23 0.81
CA HIS A 7 -1.42 -27.57 1.82
C HIS A 7 -2.87 -27.36 1.34
N GLY A 8 -3.11 -27.17 0.03
CA GLY A 8 -4.45 -26.91 -0.51
C GLY A 8 -4.95 -25.47 -0.33
N GLU A 9 -4.10 -24.57 0.17
CA GLU A 9 -4.40 -23.14 0.27
C GLU A 9 -4.43 -22.52 -1.12
N ILE A 10 -5.49 -21.77 -1.42
CA ILE A 10 -5.60 -21.01 -2.66
C ILE A 10 -4.89 -19.68 -2.44
N THR A 11 -3.75 -19.50 -3.10
CA THR A 11 -3.07 -18.20 -3.15
C THR A 11 -3.54 -17.45 -4.38
N ILE A 12 -4.03 -16.23 -4.18
CA ILE A 12 -4.50 -15.35 -5.25
C ILE A 12 -3.60 -14.12 -5.24
N ASP A 13 -3.06 -13.77 -6.40
CA ASP A 13 -2.30 -12.54 -6.56
C ASP A 13 -3.23 -11.33 -6.40
N ALA A 14 -3.02 -10.57 -5.31
CA ALA A 14 -3.79 -9.38 -5.00
C ALA A 14 -3.67 -8.28 -6.06
N HIS A 15 -2.58 -8.25 -6.83
CA HIS A 15 -2.38 -7.27 -7.90
C HIS A 15 -3.32 -7.52 -9.10
N ASN A 16 -3.76 -8.77 -9.28
CA ASN A 16 -4.65 -9.18 -10.37
C ASN A 16 -6.15 -9.10 -10.01
N GLN A 17 -6.48 -8.62 -8.80
CA GLN A 17 -7.86 -8.42 -8.36
C GLN A 17 -8.25 -6.95 -8.48
N THR A 18 -9.53 -6.68 -8.77
CA THR A 18 -10.09 -5.32 -8.71
C THR A 18 -10.39 -4.96 -7.26
N TRP A 19 -9.98 -3.78 -6.81
CA TRP A 19 -10.07 -3.33 -5.41
C TRP A 19 -11.29 -2.42 -5.15
N MET A 20 -12.35 -2.51 -5.96
CA MET A 20 -13.45 -1.54 -5.99
C MET A 20 -14.51 -1.63 -4.88
N MET A 21 -14.58 -2.72 -4.09
CA MET A 21 -15.73 -2.94 -3.18
C MET A 21 -15.48 -2.67 -1.69
N GLU A 22 -14.24 -2.50 -1.24
CA GLU A 22 -13.89 -2.29 0.18
C GLU A 22 -12.73 -1.29 0.33
N LEU A 23 -12.52 -0.76 1.55
CA LEU A 23 -11.33 0.01 1.91
C LEU A 23 -10.18 -1.00 2.18
N PRO A 24 -9.25 -1.23 1.23
CA PRO A 24 -8.27 -2.29 1.39
C PRO A 24 -7.28 -1.91 2.48
N TRP A 25 -6.97 -2.85 3.37
CA TRP A 25 -5.88 -2.72 4.31
C TRP A 25 -4.66 -3.47 3.77
N ILE A 26 -3.62 -2.73 3.40
CA ILE A 26 -2.49 -3.22 2.63
C ILE A 26 -1.22 -3.10 3.48
N HIS A 27 -0.57 -4.22 3.74
CA HIS A 27 0.78 -4.28 4.30
C HIS A 27 1.71 -4.97 3.30
N PRO A 28 2.08 -4.27 2.22
CA PRO A 28 2.80 -4.91 1.13
C PRO A 28 4.27 -5.13 1.50
N PRO A 29 4.92 -6.16 0.94
CA PRO A 29 6.37 -6.21 0.88
C PRO A 29 6.92 -4.90 0.30
N ILE A 30 7.98 -4.36 0.90
CA ILE A 30 8.52 -3.04 0.53
C ILE A 30 8.87 -2.90 -0.97
N PRO A 31 9.45 -3.92 -1.64
CA PRO A 31 9.69 -3.84 -3.08
C PRO A 31 8.42 -3.65 -3.94
N LEU A 32 7.25 -4.01 -3.41
CA LEU A 32 5.97 -3.91 -4.10
C LEU A 32 5.22 -2.60 -3.78
N LEU A 33 5.71 -1.77 -2.84
CA LEU A 33 5.10 -0.47 -2.53
C LEU A 33 4.85 0.39 -3.78
N PRO A 34 5.81 0.56 -4.72
CA PRO A 34 5.55 1.34 -5.94
C PRO A 34 4.39 0.78 -6.78
N ALA A 35 4.31 -0.54 -6.91
CA ALA A 35 3.27 -1.21 -7.70
C ALA A 35 1.89 -1.06 -7.02
N VAL A 36 1.84 -1.11 -5.70
CA VAL A 36 0.62 -0.87 -4.92
C VAL A 36 0.13 0.57 -5.08
N LEU A 37 1.03 1.56 -4.94
CA LEU A 37 0.68 2.98 -5.12
C LEU A 37 0.14 3.25 -6.52
N LYS A 38 0.84 2.73 -7.54
CA LYS A 38 0.38 2.81 -8.93
C LYS A 38 -1.04 2.24 -9.09
N LYS A 39 -1.32 1.07 -8.51
CA LYS A 39 -2.65 0.43 -8.60
C LYS A 39 -3.73 1.24 -7.89
N ILE A 40 -3.46 1.81 -6.72
CA ILE A 40 -4.42 2.68 -6.00
C ILE A 40 -4.78 3.90 -6.85
N ARG A 41 -3.78 4.51 -7.49
CA ARG A 41 -3.97 5.64 -8.41
C ARG A 41 -4.76 5.25 -9.65
N GLU A 42 -4.42 4.12 -10.29
CA GLU A 42 -5.10 3.65 -11.51
C GLU A 42 -6.55 3.23 -11.26
N GLU A 43 -6.84 2.62 -10.11
CA GLU A 43 -8.20 2.20 -9.75
C GLU A 43 -8.99 3.30 -9.00
N GLN A 44 -8.36 4.43 -8.70
CA GLN A 44 -8.96 5.58 -8.01
C GLN A 44 -9.71 5.19 -6.73
N ILE A 45 -9.08 4.33 -5.92
CA ILE A 45 -9.69 3.83 -4.69
C ILE A 45 -9.20 4.59 -3.46
N GLU A 46 -9.91 4.37 -2.36
CA GLU A 46 -9.45 4.70 -1.03
C GLU A 46 -8.79 3.46 -0.42
N ALA A 47 -7.59 3.58 0.15
CA ALA A 47 -6.87 2.45 0.73
C ALA A 47 -6.03 2.83 1.94
N MET A 48 -5.87 1.89 2.87
CA MET A 48 -5.05 2.04 4.06
C MET A 48 -3.75 1.25 3.89
N ILE A 49 -2.62 1.94 3.76
CA ILE A 49 -1.30 1.32 3.57
C ILE A 49 -0.48 1.43 4.85
N ILE A 50 0.08 0.31 5.32
CA ILE A 50 1.11 0.31 6.35
C ILE A 50 2.47 0.25 5.67
N ALA A 51 3.28 1.29 5.87
CA ALA A 51 4.61 1.40 5.28
C ALA A 51 5.60 2.05 6.27
N PRO A 52 6.92 1.78 6.12
CA PRO A 52 7.92 2.47 6.91
C PRO A 52 8.05 3.95 6.50
N LEU A 53 8.37 4.82 7.45
CA LEU A 53 8.71 6.23 7.21
C LEU A 53 10.18 6.36 6.85
N TRP A 54 10.52 6.17 5.56
CA TRP A 54 11.89 6.32 5.05
C TRP A 54 11.99 7.37 3.95
N PRO A 55 12.29 8.63 4.29
CA PRO A 55 12.37 9.73 3.33
C PRO A 55 13.36 9.55 2.17
N GLY A 56 14.36 8.68 2.34
CA GLY A 56 15.37 8.40 1.31
C GLY A 56 14.94 7.37 0.25
N GLN A 57 13.71 6.85 0.31
CA GLN A 57 13.23 5.88 -0.67
C GLN A 57 12.47 6.55 -1.80
N ILE A 58 12.62 6.02 -3.03
CA ILE A 58 11.99 6.59 -4.23
C ILE A 58 10.45 6.64 -4.09
N TRP A 59 9.84 5.60 -3.51
CA TRP A 59 8.40 5.54 -3.29
C TRP A 59 7.87 6.46 -2.19
N TYR A 60 8.75 7.07 -1.39
CA TYR A 60 8.32 7.89 -0.26
C TYR A 60 7.61 9.16 -0.69
N THR A 61 8.10 9.81 -1.76
CA THR A 61 7.49 11.03 -2.28
C THR A 61 6.06 10.77 -2.75
N ASP A 62 5.84 9.69 -3.50
CA ASP A 62 4.50 9.29 -3.95
C ASP A 62 3.60 8.95 -2.77
N LEU A 63 4.11 8.18 -1.80
CA LEU A 63 3.40 7.84 -0.57
C LEU A 63 2.91 9.08 0.19
N VAL A 64 3.74 10.12 0.32
CA VAL A 64 3.38 11.35 1.05
C VAL A 64 2.45 12.23 0.23
N ASN A 65 2.65 12.32 -1.09
CA ASN A 65 1.82 13.14 -1.98
C ASN A 65 0.38 12.61 -2.07
N GLU A 66 0.20 11.29 -2.06
CA GLU A 66 -1.11 10.64 -2.18
C GLU A 66 -1.81 10.45 -0.83
N ASN A 67 -1.11 10.73 0.28
CA ASN A 67 -1.61 10.53 1.62
C ASN A 67 -2.57 11.66 2.04
N ALA A 68 -3.81 11.27 2.35
CA ALA A 68 -4.81 12.16 2.94
C ALA A 68 -4.66 12.28 4.46
N LYS A 69 -4.36 11.17 5.15
CA LYS A 69 -4.21 11.12 6.63
C LYS A 69 -3.23 10.04 7.02
N SER A 70 -2.35 10.34 7.97
CA SER A 70 -1.38 9.37 8.48
C SER A 70 -1.44 9.21 9.99
N PHE A 71 -1.18 8.00 10.47
CA PHE A 71 -1.14 7.65 11.89
C PHE A 71 0.10 6.83 12.21
N MET A 72 0.88 7.28 13.20
CA MET A 72 2.07 6.55 13.64
C MET A 72 1.69 5.28 14.39
N VAL A 73 1.98 4.13 13.79
CA VAL A 73 1.71 2.81 14.39
C VAL A 73 2.73 2.51 15.48
N GLY A 74 3.98 2.91 15.28
CA GLY A 74 5.04 2.73 16.27
C GLY A 74 6.44 2.72 15.65
N ARG A 75 7.42 2.20 16.39
CA ARG A 75 8.79 1.95 15.89
C ARG A 75 9.03 0.45 15.79
N SER A 76 9.52 0.00 14.63
CA SER A 76 10.10 -1.34 14.52
C SER A 76 11.60 -1.25 14.78
N ASN A 77 12.03 -1.92 15.84
CA ASN A 77 13.45 -2.14 16.12
C ASN A 77 14.01 -3.32 15.32
N LYS A 78 13.14 -4.12 14.69
CA LYS A 78 13.54 -5.22 13.81
C LYS A 78 13.84 -4.64 12.43
N ILE A 79 15.07 -4.89 11.97
CA ILE A 79 15.41 -4.88 10.55
C ILE A 79 14.51 -5.94 9.90
N GLN A 80 13.72 -5.56 8.88
CA GLN A 80 13.01 -6.58 8.11
C GLN A 80 14.05 -7.50 7.48
N GLU A 81 13.98 -8.80 7.77
CA GLU A 81 14.90 -9.75 7.16
C GLU A 81 14.74 -9.68 5.64
N PRO A 82 15.83 -9.39 4.89
CA PRO A 82 15.74 -9.26 3.46
C PRO A 82 15.38 -10.62 2.86
N GLY A 83 14.16 -10.74 2.31
CA GLY A 83 13.78 -11.90 1.50
C GLY A 83 14.65 -12.02 0.23
N THR A 84 14.58 -13.15 -0.46
CA THR A 84 15.43 -13.45 -1.63
C THR A 84 15.47 -12.34 -2.68
N SER A 85 14.33 -11.67 -2.91
CA SER A 85 14.23 -10.52 -3.83
C SER A 85 14.99 -9.27 -3.32
N LEU A 86 14.91 -8.98 -2.03
CA LEU A 86 15.61 -7.87 -1.39
C LEU A 86 17.13 -8.07 -1.39
N ILE A 87 17.59 -9.31 -1.16
CA ILE A 87 19.01 -9.68 -1.27
C ILE A 87 19.51 -9.44 -2.70
N LYS A 88 18.76 -9.88 -3.71
CA LYS A 88 19.10 -9.67 -5.12
C LYS A 88 19.20 -8.19 -5.50
N MET A 89 18.39 -7.35 -4.88
CA MET A 89 18.38 -5.90 -5.10
C MET A 89 19.35 -5.13 -4.18
N TYR A 90 20.14 -5.81 -3.34
CA TYR A 90 21.04 -5.19 -2.34
C TYR A 90 20.34 -4.16 -1.44
N LEU A 91 19.04 -4.33 -1.19
CA LEU A 91 18.25 -3.41 -0.37
C LEU A 91 18.38 -3.79 1.11
N LYS A 92 19.10 -2.97 1.88
CA LYS A 92 19.07 -3.03 3.36
C LYS A 92 17.90 -2.19 3.87
N LEU A 93 17.04 -2.81 4.67
CA LEU A 93 15.85 -2.17 5.23
C LEU A 93 16.16 -1.68 6.65
N PRO A 94 16.39 -0.37 6.87
CA PRO A 94 16.77 0.12 8.18
C PRO A 94 15.61 -0.04 9.17
N PRO A 95 15.87 -0.22 10.49
CA PRO A 95 14.82 -0.08 11.49
C PRO A 95 14.22 1.33 11.38
N GLY A 96 12.92 1.46 11.65
CA GLY A 96 12.22 2.69 11.32
C GLY A 96 10.88 2.85 12.02
N LYS A 97 10.37 4.08 11.98
CA LYS A 97 8.99 4.36 12.36
C LYS A 97 8.08 3.74 11.30
N ILE A 98 7.06 3.01 11.73
CA ILE A 98 6.01 2.47 10.87
C ILE A 98 4.81 3.40 10.98
N CYS A 99 4.23 3.74 9.84
CA CYS A 99 3.07 4.60 9.77
C CYS A 99 2.00 3.93 8.91
N CYS A 100 0.77 4.18 9.31
CA CYS A 100 -0.40 3.89 8.53
C CYS A 100 -0.74 5.14 7.71
N PHE A 101 -1.02 4.99 6.43
CA PHE A 101 -1.36 6.06 5.50
C PHE A 101 -2.72 5.75 4.88
N LEU A 102 -3.62 6.73 4.94
CA LEU A 102 -4.87 6.71 4.21
C LEU A 102 -4.62 7.38 2.86
N MET A 103 -4.68 6.58 1.80
CA MET A 103 -4.64 7.06 0.43
C MET A 103 -6.05 7.31 -0.03
N ASN A 104 -6.33 8.52 -0.52
CA ASN A 104 -7.63 8.85 -1.07
C ASN A 104 -7.46 9.37 -2.50
N GLN A 105 -7.71 8.50 -3.48
CA GLN A 105 -7.66 8.83 -4.90
C GLN A 105 -9.06 8.86 -5.55
N ARG A 106 -10.12 8.75 -4.74
CA ARG A 106 -11.48 8.89 -5.26
C ARG A 106 -11.66 10.34 -5.72
N PRO A 107 -12.20 10.58 -6.93
CA PRO A 107 -12.59 11.92 -7.30
C PRO A 107 -13.58 12.43 -6.25
N GLU A 108 -13.34 13.63 -5.74
CA GLU A 108 -14.31 14.34 -4.94
C GLU A 108 -15.58 14.37 -5.80
N ARG A 109 -16.62 13.64 -5.39
CA ARG A 109 -17.91 13.82 -6.02
C ARG A 109 -18.21 15.30 -5.76
N GLU A 110 -18.26 16.11 -6.81
CA GLU A 110 -19.07 17.31 -6.75
C GLU A 110 -20.39 16.82 -6.18
N GLU A 111 -20.69 17.20 -4.94
CA GLU A 111 -21.99 17.06 -4.34
C GLU A 111 -22.91 17.76 -5.33
N ALA A 112 -23.49 16.97 -6.25
CA ALA A 112 -24.48 17.42 -7.20
C ALA A 112 -25.59 17.94 -6.31
N SER A 113 -25.55 19.25 -6.11
CA SER A 113 -26.51 20.03 -5.38
C SER A 113 -27.76 20.01 -6.24
N GLN A 114 -28.47 18.88 -6.22
CA GLN A 114 -29.61 18.65 -7.06
C GLN A 114 -30.69 17.92 -6.28
N GLY A 115 -31.47 18.75 -5.63
CA GLY A 115 -32.88 18.53 -5.35
C GLY A 115 -33.21 18.67 -3.87
N ARG A 116 -34.28 19.32 -3.44
CA ARG A 116 -35.53 19.89 -3.98
C ARG A 116 -36.12 20.59 -2.73
N VAL A 117 -36.86 21.71 -2.68
CA VAL A 117 -37.81 22.44 -3.52
C VAL A 117 -37.69 23.91 -3.10
#